data_AF-B6HWR1-F1
#
_entry.id   AF-B6HWR1-F1
#
_cell.length_a   1.000
_cell.length_b   1.000
_cell.length_c   1.000
_cell.angle_alpha   90.00
_cell.angle_beta   90.00
_cell.angle_gamma   90.00
#
_symmetry.space_group_name_H-M   'P 1'
#
loop_
_entity.id
_entity.type
_entity.pdbx_description
1 polymer ?
#
loop_
_entity_poly.entity_id
_entity_poly.type
_entity_poly.pdbx_seq_one_letter_code
_entity_poly.pdbx_strand_id
1 'polypeptide(L)'
;MVPKDLLHEWVMESIISLPGFLARYFPFCAQHQILQAIQRQLETHAFCFLQRWLPSESLAAGWTCPEALELHKFFRLLEVHQGKVKDECFQLTWSTLTGWRRVISSIRHAAVHRIPHDRKTFLKMVRAAIKFSKCIAGFESSKRLCRIQKFVKTSVSEFDQLRAQLKHNARLQISLGEANPDHLARRLVLLPEAVRRVLQSVEDDFVSKVKQFLHAEFKST
;
A
#
# COMPACT_ATOMS: atom_id res chain seq x y z
N MET A 1 12.72 26.20 35.92
CA MET A 1 12.45 26.76 34.58
C MET A 1 13.22 25.90 33.59
N VAL A 2 12.56 25.35 32.56
CA VAL A 2 13.27 24.68 31.46
C VAL A 2 13.95 25.78 30.62
N PRO A 3 15.26 25.70 30.34
CA PRO A 3 15.93 26.64 29.44
C PRO A 3 15.20 26.73 28.10
N LYS A 4 15.03 27.94 27.55
CA LYS A 4 14.24 28.16 26.33
C LYS A 4 14.73 27.31 25.16
N ASP A 5 16.05 27.18 24.99
CA ASP A 5 16.66 26.36 23.93
C ASP A 5 16.24 24.88 24.02
N LEU A 6 16.13 24.34 25.24
CA LEU A 6 15.64 22.97 25.48
C LEU A 6 14.16 22.80 25.15
N LEU A 7 13.35 23.86 25.26
CA LEU A 7 11.93 23.83 24.87
C LEU A 7 11.78 23.78 23.34
N HIS A 8 12.53 24.59 22.59
CA HIS A 8 12.46 24.62 21.13
C HIS A 8 12.93 23.31 20.50
N GLU A 9 14.03 22.74 21.01
CA GLU A 9 14.55 21.45 20.59
C GLU A 9 13.53 20.33 20.85
N TRP A 10 12.97 20.27 22.07
CA TRP A 10 11.96 19.30 22.44
C TRP A 10 10.68 19.38 21.58
N VAL A 11 10.22 20.58 21.24
CA VAL A 11 9.05 20.77 20.36
C VAL A 11 9.33 20.21 18.96
N MET A 12 10.52 20.47 18.40
CA MET A 12 10.89 19.91 17.10
C MET A 12 11.03 18.38 17.12
N GLU A 13 11.66 17.83 18.15
CA GLU A 13 11.77 16.37 18.31
C GLU A 13 10.40 15.72 18.42
N SER A 14 9.51 16.31 19.22
CA SER A 14 8.12 15.86 19.36
C SER A 14 7.39 15.83 18.01
N ILE A 15 7.59 16.85 17.17
CA ILE A 15 6.98 16.90 15.82
C ILE A 15 7.59 15.85 14.89
N ILE A 16 8.92 15.71 14.86
CA ILE A 16 9.62 14.79 13.94
C ILE A 16 9.35 13.32 14.32
N SER A 17 9.08 13.04 15.60
CA SER A 17 8.75 11.71 16.10
C SER A 17 7.33 11.23 15.73
N LEU A 18 6.45 12.13 15.27
CA LEU A 18 5.09 11.76 14.87
C LEU A 18 5.14 10.77 13.67
N PRO A 19 4.29 9.72 13.65
CA PRO A 19 4.29 8.70 12.60
C PRO A 19 4.24 9.26 11.18
N GLY A 20 3.40 10.27 10.93
CA GLY A 20 3.29 10.97 9.64
C GLY A 20 4.57 11.65 9.15
N PHE A 21 5.54 11.90 10.04
CA PHE A 21 6.86 12.41 9.70
C PHE A 21 7.93 11.33 9.54
N LEU A 22 7.61 10.04 9.64
CA LEU A 22 8.55 8.97 9.35
C LEU A 22 8.66 8.76 7.84
N ALA A 23 9.88 8.73 7.31
CA ALA A 23 10.12 8.56 5.86
C ALA A 23 9.63 7.22 5.27
N ARG A 24 9.22 6.29 6.13
CA ARG A 24 8.70 4.97 5.75
C ARG A 24 7.18 4.87 5.89
N TYR A 25 6.54 5.92 6.40
CA TYR A 25 5.12 5.94 6.71
C TYR A 25 4.27 5.96 5.44
N PHE A 26 3.16 5.24 5.52
CA PHE A 26 2.06 5.31 4.60
C PHE A 26 0.80 4.99 5.42
N PRO A 27 -0.30 5.77 5.31
CA PRO A 27 -1.46 5.56 6.15
C PRO A 27 -2.00 4.13 6.04
N PHE A 28 -2.08 3.43 7.18
CA PHE A 28 -2.39 2.01 7.22
C PHE A 28 -3.77 1.70 6.61
N CYS A 29 -4.79 2.49 6.93
CA CYS A 29 -6.14 2.32 6.41
C CYS A 29 -6.16 2.36 4.86
N ALA A 30 -5.41 3.29 4.26
CA ALA A 30 -5.29 3.38 2.80
C ALA A 30 -4.53 2.18 2.23
N GLN A 31 -3.41 1.78 2.86
CA GLN A 31 -2.64 0.60 2.46
C GLN A 31 -3.52 -0.65 2.47
N HIS A 32 -4.30 -0.87 3.52
CA HIS A 32 -5.17 -2.03 3.65
C HIS A 32 -6.24 -2.07 2.54
N GLN A 33 -6.92 -0.95 2.27
CA GLN A 33 -7.92 -0.87 1.19
C GLN A 33 -7.30 -1.19 -0.19
N ILE A 34 -6.11 -0.67 -0.46
CA ILE A 34 -5.39 -0.94 -1.71
C ILE A 34 -4.98 -2.42 -1.79
N LEU A 35 -4.45 -2.99 -0.70
CA LEU A 35 -4.07 -4.41 -0.66
C LEU A 35 -5.28 -5.33 -0.87
N GLN A 36 -6.44 -5.00 -0.33
CA GLN A 36 -7.68 -5.75 -0.59
C GLN A 36 -8.09 -5.69 -2.06
N ALA A 37 -8.04 -4.52 -2.69
CA ALA A 37 -8.34 -4.38 -4.12
C ALA A 37 -7.35 -5.18 -4.98
N ILE A 38 -6.06 -5.11 -4.66
CA ILE A 38 -5.01 -5.88 -5.34
C ILE A 38 -5.24 -7.38 -5.14
N GLN A 39 -5.52 -7.84 -3.91
CA GLN A 39 -5.77 -9.25 -3.61
C GLN A 39 -6.91 -9.79 -4.49
N ARG A 40 -8.06 -9.09 -4.52
CA ARG A 40 -9.21 -9.51 -5.35
C ARG A 40 -8.85 -9.66 -6.82
N GLN A 41 -8.13 -8.68 -7.38
CA GLN A 41 -7.71 -8.75 -8.78
C GLN A 41 -6.75 -9.92 -9.05
N LEU A 42 -5.81 -10.17 -8.14
CA LEU A 42 -4.89 -11.30 -8.27
C LEU A 42 -5.62 -12.64 -8.19
N GLU A 43 -6.62 -12.75 -7.31
CA GLU A 43 -7.47 -13.93 -7.16
C GLU A 43 -8.33 -14.15 -8.41
N THR A 44 -8.93 -13.11 -8.98
CA THR A 44 -9.64 -13.18 -10.27
C THR A 44 -8.73 -13.64 -11.40
N HIS A 45 -7.57 -13.02 -11.57
CA HIS A 45 -6.63 -13.38 -12.63
C HIS A 45 -6.12 -14.82 -12.47
N ALA A 46 -5.77 -15.22 -11.24
CA ALA A 46 -5.32 -16.57 -10.94
C ALA A 46 -6.41 -17.61 -11.22
N PHE A 47 -7.66 -17.30 -10.87
CA PHE A 47 -8.80 -18.18 -11.12
C PHE A 47 -9.02 -18.37 -12.62
N CYS A 48 -9.09 -17.29 -13.41
CA CYS A 48 -9.24 -17.39 -14.86
C CYS A 48 -8.09 -18.16 -15.51
N PHE A 49 -6.86 -17.99 -15.01
CA PHE A 49 -5.71 -18.76 -15.47
C PHE A 49 -5.87 -20.26 -15.22
N LEU A 50 -6.33 -20.66 -14.03
CA LEU A 50 -6.58 -22.06 -13.72
C LEU A 50 -7.74 -22.65 -14.53
N GLN A 51 -8.83 -21.90 -14.72
CA GLN A 51 -9.96 -22.36 -15.55
C GLN A 51 -9.53 -22.64 -16.99
N ARG A 52 -8.51 -21.93 -17.50
CA ARG A 52 -7.96 -22.16 -18.82
C ARG A 52 -7.08 -23.41 -18.91
N TRP A 53 -6.23 -23.66 -17.91
CA TRP A 53 -5.15 -24.65 -18.02
C TRP A 53 -5.36 -25.92 -17.20
N LEU A 54 -6.04 -25.81 -16.06
CA LEU A 54 -6.23 -26.88 -15.07
C LEU A 54 -7.65 -26.82 -14.47
N PRO A 55 -8.72 -26.82 -15.29
CA PRO A 55 -10.10 -26.64 -14.80
C PRO A 55 -10.52 -27.77 -13.85
N SER A 56 -10.16 -29.02 -14.14
CA SER A 56 -10.49 -30.18 -13.32
C SER A 56 -9.82 -30.13 -11.94
N GLU A 57 -8.55 -29.72 -11.89
CA GLU A 57 -7.79 -29.57 -10.65
C GLU A 57 -8.29 -28.37 -9.83
N SER A 58 -8.65 -27.27 -10.49
CA SER A 58 -9.27 -26.12 -9.84
C SER A 58 -10.59 -26.51 -9.16
N LEU A 59 -11.43 -27.28 -9.86
CA LEU A 59 -12.70 -27.79 -9.32
C LEU A 59 -12.47 -28.77 -8.18
N ALA A 60 -11.53 -29.70 -8.31
CA ALA A 60 -11.18 -30.67 -7.27
C ALA A 60 -10.61 -30.00 -6.01
N ALA A 61 -9.95 -28.84 -6.14
CA ALA A 61 -9.51 -28.02 -5.03
C ALA A 61 -10.63 -27.19 -4.37
N GLY A 62 -11.87 -27.29 -4.87
CA GLY A 62 -13.03 -26.56 -4.38
C GLY A 62 -13.06 -25.09 -4.80
N TRP A 63 -12.26 -24.68 -5.79
CA TRP A 63 -12.25 -23.31 -6.29
C TRP A 63 -13.32 -23.16 -7.36
N THR A 64 -14.51 -22.75 -6.91
CA THR A 64 -15.68 -22.49 -7.76
C THR A 64 -15.79 -21.03 -8.20
N CYS A 65 -15.13 -20.11 -7.49
CA CYS A 65 -15.06 -18.69 -7.82
C CYS A 65 -13.69 -18.08 -7.46
N PRO A 66 -13.36 -16.87 -7.94
CA PRO A 66 -12.14 -16.15 -7.56
C PRO A 66 -11.92 -16.05 -6.05
N GLU A 67 -12.95 -15.74 -5.28
CA GLU A 67 -12.86 -15.50 -3.84
C GLU A 67 -12.51 -16.77 -3.05
N ALA A 68 -12.89 -17.94 -3.57
CA ALA A 68 -12.54 -19.24 -2.98
C ALA A 68 -11.07 -19.61 -3.23
N LEU A 69 -10.43 -19.00 -4.23
CA LEU A 69 -9.03 -19.28 -4.55
C LEU A 69 -8.12 -18.71 -3.47
N GLU A 70 -7.17 -19.53 -3.02
CA GLU A 70 -6.12 -19.07 -2.11
C GLU A 70 -4.79 -18.90 -2.82
N LEU A 71 -4.30 -17.66 -2.95
CA LEU A 71 -3.08 -17.36 -3.72
C LEU A 71 -1.86 -18.18 -3.28
N HIS A 72 -1.74 -18.54 -2.00
CA HIS A 72 -0.65 -19.40 -1.53
C HIS A 72 -0.81 -20.87 -1.95
N LYS A 73 -2.05 -21.37 -2.05
CA LYS A 73 -2.38 -22.71 -2.55
C LYS A 73 -2.31 -22.78 -4.08
N PHE A 74 -2.61 -21.68 -4.79
CA PHE A 74 -2.48 -21.58 -6.25
C PHE A 74 -1.09 -22.03 -6.73
N PHE A 75 -0.02 -21.53 -6.12
CA PHE A 75 1.35 -21.95 -6.49
C PHE A 75 1.60 -23.43 -6.22
N ARG A 76 1.05 -23.97 -5.12
CA ARG A 76 1.20 -25.40 -4.79
C ARG A 76 0.45 -26.28 -5.81
N LEU A 77 -0.73 -25.85 -6.24
CA LEU A 77 -1.51 -26.58 -7.24
C LEU A 77 -0.76 -26.63 -8.58
N LEU A 78 -0.22 -25.50 -9.03
CA LEU A 78 0.60 -25.45 -10.24
C LEU A 78 1.85 -26.31 -10.13
N GLU A 79 2.54 -26.29 -8.99
CA GLU A 79 3.74 -27.11 -8.76
C GLU A 79 3.46 -28.61 -8.89
N VAL A 80 2.32 -29.08 -8.39
CA VAL A 80 1.92 -30.50 -8.45
C VAL A 80 1.44 -30.90 -9.86
N HIS A 81 0.77 -30.00 -10.58
CA HIS A 81 0.08 -30.34 -11.83
C HIS A 81 0.72 -29.77 -13.10
N GLN A 82 1.83 -29.03 -13.00
CA GLN A 82 2.50 -28.44 -14.16
C GLN A 82 2.83 -29.47 -15.25
N GLY A 83 3.18 -30.71 -14.89
CA GLY A 83 3.52 -31.76 -15.85
C GLY A 83 2.34 -32.25 -16.71
N LYS A 84 1.09 -31.93 -16.31
CA LYS A 84 -0.11 -32.27 -17.08
C LYS A 84 -0.33 -31.35 -18.28
N VAL A 85 0.23 -30.14 -18.26
CA VAL A 85 0.04 -29.14 -19.31
C VAL A 85 1.30 -29.08 -20.16
N LYS A 86 1.27 -29.61 -21.38
CA LYS A 86 2.44 -29.63 -22.29
C LYS A 86 2.63 -28.33 -23.08
N ASP A 87 1.72 -27.38 -22.95
CA ASP A 87 1.75 -26.11 -23.67
C ASP A 87 2.96 -25.26 -23.27
N GLU A 88 3.71 -24.78 -24.26
CA GLU A 88 4.94 -24.01 -24.06
C GLU A 88 4.67 -22.67 -23.36
N CYS A 89 3.57 -22.00 -23.69
CA CYS A 89 3.18 -20.73 -23.06
C CYS A 89 2.86 -20.93 -21.58
N PHE A 90 2.19 -22.03 -21.22
CA PHE A 90 1.99 -22.39 -19.82
C PHE A 90 3.33 -22.63 -19.10
N GLN A 91 4.24 -23.43 -19.67
CA GLN A 91 5.52 -23.75 -19.02
C GLN A 91 6.40 -22.50 -18.82
N LEU A 92 6.45 -21.62 -19.83
CA LEU A 92 7.16 -20.34 -19.74
C LEU A 92 6.53 -19.42 -18.68
N THR A 93 5.20 -19.38 -18.61
CA THR A 93 4.48 -18.62 -17.58
C THR A 93 4.81 -19.16 -16.20
N TRP A 94 4.65 -20.47 -15.98
CA TRP A 94 4.91 -21.13 -14.69
C TRP A 94 6.33 -20.88 -14.18
N SER A 95 7.36 -21.09 -15.02
CA SER A 95 8.76 -20.86 -14.62
C SER A 95 8.97 -19.43 -14.10
N THR A 96 8.33 -18.45 -14.74
CA THR A 96 8.37 -17.03 -14.34
C THR A 96 7.65 -16.77 -13.01
N LEU A 97 6.52 -17.45 -12.76
CA LEU A 97 5.70 -17.25 -11.56
C LEU A 97 6.41 -17.67 -10.26
N THR A 98 7.29 -18.67 -10.31
CA THR A 98 7.99 -19.19 -9.12
C THR A 98 8.73 -18.10 -8.33
N GLY A 99 9.34 -17.14 -9.05
CA GLY A 99 10.05 -16.01 -8.46
C GLY A 99 9.17 -15.02 -7.69
N TRP A 100 7.85 -15.07 -7.86
CA TRP A 100 6.90 -14.18 -7.19
C TRP A 100 6.08 -14.84 -6.08
N ARG A 101 6.18 -16.17 -5.92
CA ARG A 101 5.42 -16.97 -4.93
C ARG A 101 5.37 -16.32 -3.55
N ARG A 102 6.54 -15.96 -3.00
CA ARG A 102 6.65 -15.37 -1.65
C ARG A 102 5.95 -14.01 -1.57
N VAL A 103 6.15 -13.14 -2.54
CA VAL A 103 5.60 -11.78 -2.51
C VAL A 103 4.08 -11.82 -2.74
N ILE A 104 3.58 -12.60 -3.69
CA ILE A 104 2.14 -12.71 -3.96
C ILE A 104 1.41 -13.34 -2.77
N SER A 105 1.98 -14.38 -2.15
CA SER A 105 1.41 -14.97 -0.93
C SER A 105 1.37 -13.95 0.23
N SER A 106 2.41 -13.11 0.35
CA SER A 106 2.45 -12.07 1.38
C SER A 106 1.40 -10.97 1.18
N ILE A 107 0.95 -10.70 -0.05
CA ILE A 107 -0.11 -9.70 -0.32
C ILE A 107 -1.42 -10.14 0.32
N ARG A 108 -1.85 -11.40 0.10
CA ARG A 108 -3.05 -11.95 0.75
C ARG A 108 -2.92 -11.92 2.26
N HIS A 109 -1.78 -12.38 2.79
CA HIS A 109 -1.55 -12.39 4.23
C HIS A 109 -1.66 -10.98 4.83
N ALA A 110 -1.04 -9.99 4.18
CA ALA A 110 -1.09 -8.59 4.60
C ALA A 110 -2.52 -8.01 4.56
N ALA A 111 -3.27 -8.30 3.48
CA ALA A 111 -4.63 -7.86 3.30
C ALA A 111 -5.57 -8.50 4.35
N VAL A 112 -5.51 -9.82 4.54
CA VAL A 112 -6.41 -10.55 5.45
C VAL A 112 -6.11 -10.24 6.92
N HIS A 113 -4.83 -10.28 7.31
CA HIS A 113 -4.43 -10.09 8.72
C HIS A 113 -4.10 -8.65 9.07
N ARG A 114 -4.41 -7.69 8.19
CA ARG A 114 -4.29 -6.24 8.47
C ARG A 114 -2.89 -5.85 8.91
N ILE A 115 -1.87 -6.39 8.24
CA ILE A 115 -0.47 -6.18 8.62
C ILE A 115 0.07 -4.91 7.95
N PRO A 116 0.49 -3.89 8.72
CA PRO A 116 1.09 -2.70 8.17
C PRO A 116 2.46 -3.02 7.57
N HIS A 117 2.78 -2.38 6.44
CA HIS A 117 4.07 -2.50 5.80
C HIS A 117 4.68 -1.13 5.55
N ASP A 118 6.00 -1.06 5.65
CA ASP A 118 6.73 0.13 5.24
C ASP A 118 6.47 0.44 3.75
N ARG A 119 6.61 1.72 3.40
CA ARG A 119 6.39 2.24 2.05
C ARG A 119 7.15 1.47 0.96
N LYS A 120 8.41 1.08 1.20
CA LYS A 120 9.25 0.38 0.20
C LYS A 120 8.70 -1.03 -0.04
N THR A 121 8.36 -1.74 1.02
CA THR A 121 7.78 -3.08 0.96
C THR A 121 6.41 -3.06 0.28
N PHE A 122 5.56 -2.09 0.61
CA PHE A 122 4.26 -1.90 -0.05
C PHE A 122 4.39 -1.65 -1.55
N LEU A 123 5.27 -0.74 -1.97
CA LEU A 123 5.52 -0.47 -3.39
C LEU A 123 6.11 -1.69 -4.14
N LYS A 124 6.84 -2.57 -3.44
CA LYS A 124 7.33 -3.85 -3.99
C LYS A 124 6.16 -4.82 -4.23
N MET A 125 5.23 -4.92 -3.28
CA MET A 125 4.02 -5.72 -3.43
C MET A 125 3.18 -5.26 -4.64
N VAL A 126 2.90 -3.96 -4.77
CA VAL A 126 2.15 -3.40 -5.91
C VAL A 126 2.83 -3.74 -7.25
N ARG A 127 4.16 -3.61 -7.32
CA ARG A 127 4.93 -3.97 -8.54
C ARG A 127 4.86 -5.47 -8.85
N ALA A 128 4.97 -6.32 -7.84
CA ALA A 128 4.87 -7.77 -8.01
C ALA A 128 3.47 -8.16 -8.51
N ALA A 129 2.41 -7.57 -7.96
CA ALA A 129 1.04 -7.81 -8.40
C ALA A 129 0.81 -7.49 -9.88
N ILE A 130 1.36 -6.37 -10.36
CA ILE A 130 1.29 -5.99 -11.78
C ILE A 130 2.03 -7.01 -12.65
N LYS A 131 3.26 -7.38 -12.28
CA LYS A 131 4.06 -8.34 -13.05
C LYS A 131 3.37 -9.70 -13.11
N PHE A 132 2.87 -10.18 -11.97
CA PHE A 132 2.10 -11.41 -11.88
C PHE A 132 0.87 -11.36 -12.79
N SER A 133 0.05 -10.32 -12.70
CA SER A 133 -1.16 -10.19 -13.53
C SER A 133 -0.87 -10.09 -15.01
N LYS A 134 0.19 -9.37 -15.41
CA LYS A 134 0.63 -9.33 -16.81
C LYS A 134 1.04 -10.71 -17.33
N CYS A 135 1.70 -11.49 -16.49
CA CYS A 135 2.19 -12.81 -16.84
C CYS A 135 1.06 -13.82 -17.04
N ILE A 136 0.03 -13.80 -16.18
CA ILE A 136 -1.05 -14.81 -16.23
C ILE A 136 -2.32 -14.38 -16.97
N ALA A 137 -2.59 -13.08 -17.05
CA ALA A 137 -3.85 -12.54 -17.59
C ALA A 137 -3.62 -11.50 -18.70
N GLY A 138 -2.36 -11.23 -19.08
CA GLY A 138 -2.01 -10.28 -20.12
C GLY A 138 -2.06 -8.81 -19.70
N PHE A 139 -1.73 -7.92 -20.65
CA PHE A 139 -1.56 -6.50 -20.38
C PHE A 139 -2.88 -5.80 -20.01
N GLU A 140 -3.95 -6.07 -20.76
CA GLU A 140 -5.27 -5.45 -20.57
C GLU A 140 -5.82 -5.67 -19.15
N SER A 141 -5.73 -6.90 -18.65
CA SER A 141 -6.14 -7.28 -17.29
C SER A 141 -5.32 -6.56 -16.20
N SER A 142 -4.10 -6.14 -16.52
CA SER A 142 -3.23 -5.41 -15.58
C SER A 142 -3.47 -3.89 -15.53
N LYS A 143 -4.32 -3.33 -16.39
CA LYS A 143 -4.54 -1.87 -16.48
C LYS A 143 -5.00 -1.26 -15.15
N ARG A 144 -5.95 -1.91 -14.47
CA ARG A 144 -6.47 -1.45 -13.17
C ARG A 144 -5.36 -1.41 -12.11
N LEU A 145 -4.51 -2.43 -12.07
CA LEU A 145 -3.34 -2.46 -11.17
C LEU A 145 -2.29 -1.40 -11.53
N CYS A 146 -2.08 -1.13 -12.81
CA CYS A 146 -1.19 -0.03 -13.26
C CYS A 146 -1.72 1.34 -12.80
N ARG A 147 -3.05 1.56 -12.85
CA ARG A 147 -3.68 2.78 -12.33
C ARG A 147 -3.55 2.90 -10.82
N ILE A 148 -3.76 1.81 -10.07
CA ILE A 148 -3.45 1.76 -8.62
C ILE A 148 -2.01 2.19 -8.37
N GLN A 149 -1.03 1.66 -9.13
CA GLN A 149 0.37 2.07 -8.95
C GLN A 149 0.59 3.56 -9.22
N LYS A 150 -0.01 4.10 -10.28
CA LYS A 150 0.08 5.54 -10.58
C LYS A 150 -0.51 6.37 -9.46
N PHE A 151 -1.68 5.98 -8.96
CA PHE A 151 -2.34 6.60 -7.81
C PHE A 151 -1.42 6.58 -6.58
N VAL A 152 -0.95 5.39 -6.16
CA VAL A 152 -0.06 5.22 -5.00
C VAL A 152 1.21 6.07 -5.12
N LYS A 153 1.85 6.12 -6.28
CA LYS A 153 3.05 6.94 -6.49
C LYS A 153 2.75 8.44 -6.35
N THR A 154 1.64 8.89 -6.93
CA THR A 154 1.20 10.29 -6.83
C THR A 154 0.94 10.66 -5.38
N SER A 155 0.18 9.83 -4.67
CA SER A 155 -0.14 10.05 -3.26
C SER A 155 1.09 10.02 -2.36
N VAL A 156 2.05 9.12 -2.60
CA VAL A 156 3.33 9.12 -1.88
C VAL A 156 4.05 10.46 -2.05
N SER A 157 4.06 11.01 -3.28
CA SER A 157 4.68 12.31 -3.56
C SER A 157 3.95 13.45 -2.85
N GLU A 158 2.61 13.43 -2.84
CA GLU A 158 1.78 14.42 -2.13
C GLU A 158 2.05 14.40 -0.62
N PHE A 159 2.14 13.20 -0.01
CA PHE A 159 2.52 13.07 1.41
C PHE A 159 3.92 13.59 1.70
N ASP A 160 4.90 13.31 0.83
CA ASP A 160 6.26 13.80 1.01
C ASP A 160 6.30 15.34 0.94
N GLN A 161 5.53 15.96 0.03
CA GLN A 161 5.41 17.42 -0.09
C GLN A 161 4.74 18.03 1.15
N LEU A 162 3.60 17.49 1.58
CA LEU A 162 2.91 17.94 2.79
C LEU A 162 3.83 17.86 4.02
N ARG A 163 4.53 16.73 4.19
CA ARG A 163 5.44 16.52 5.30
C ARG A 163 6.57 17.56 5.28
N ALA A 164 7.12 17.87 4.11
CA ALA A 164 8.14 18.90 3.97
C ALA A 164 7.59 20.30 4.34
N GLN A 165 6.38 20.63 3.87
CA GLN A 165 5.69 21.89 4.18
C GLN A 165 5.39 22.03 5.68
N LEU A 166 4.82 21.01 6.32
CA LEU A 166 4.52 21.05 7.76
C LEU A 166 5.80 21.17 8.60
N LYS A 167 6.88 20.47 8.22
CA LYS A 167 8.19 20.59 8.88
C LYS A 167 8.76 22.01 8.74
N HIS A 168 8.62 22.61 7.56
CA HIS A 168 9.05 23.98 7.32
C HIS A 168 8.24 24.98 8.14
N ASN A 169 6.91 24.88 8.12
CA ASN A 169 6.02 25.76 8.88
C ASN A 169 6.25 25.65 10.39
N ALA A 170 6.47 24.43 10.91
CA ALA A 170 6.83 24.22 12.31
C ALA A 170 8.12 24.96 12.69
N ARG A 171 9.17 24.86 11.87
CA ARG A 171 10.43 25.58 12.08
C ARG A 171 10.23 27.09 12.08
N LEU A 172 9.45 27.63 11.14
CA LEU A 172 9.14 29.06 11.10
C LEU A 172 8.43 29.53 12.38
N GLN A 173 7.44 28.75 12.88
CA GLN A 173 6.74 29.10 14.12
C GLN A 173 7.69 29.09 15.34
N ILE A 174 8.67 28.20 15.35
CA ILE A 174 9.68 28.11 16.41
C ILE A 174 10.62 29.31 16.37
N SER A 175 11.17 29.65 15.20
CA SER A 175 12.02 30.84 15.04
C SER A 175 11.29 32.15 15.34
N LEU A 176 10.01 32.27 14.99
CA LEU A 176 9.18 33.40 15.40
C LEU A 176 9.00 33.47 16.92
N GLY A 177 8.88 32.31 17.58
CA GLY A 177 8.81 32.20 19.03
C GLY A 177 10.11 32.61 19.73
N GLU A 178 11.27 32.31 19.14
CA GLU A 178 12.58 32.77 19.62
C GLU A 178 12.69 34.30 19.57
N ALA A 179 12.18 34.92 18.51
CA ALA A 179 12.24 36.37 18.32
C ALA A 179 11.26 37.16 19.21
N ASN A 180 10.18 36.54 19.73
CA ASN A 180 9.18 37.23 20.55
C ASN A 180 8.63 36.35 21.70
N PRO A 181 9.39 36.20 22.80
CA PRO A 181 9.20 35.12 23.77
C PRO A 181 7.97 35.26 24.70
N ASP A 182 7.55 36.47 25.04
CA ASP A 182 6.57 36.69 26.13
C ASP A 182 5.12 36.37 25.74
N HIS A 183 4.80 36.40 24.43
CA HIS A 183 3.45 36.09 23.92
C HIS A 183 3.34 34.74 23.19
N LEU A 184 4.46 34.17 22.74
CA LEU A 184 4.45 32.98 21.86
C LEU A 184 4.77 31.66 22.57
N ALA A 185 5.25 31.68 23.81
CA ALA A 185 5.55 30.47 24.59
C ALA A 185 4.35 29.50 24.68
N ARG A 186 3.13 30.02 24.89
CA ARG A 186 1.91 29.21 24.90
C ARG A 186 1.60 28.56 23.54
N ARG A 187 1.92 29.23 22.43
CA ARG A 187 1.71 28.70 21.07
C ARG A 187 2.70 27.57 20.75
N LEU A 188 3.94 27.67 21.22
CA LEU A 188 4.96 26.63 21.02
C LEU A 188 4.57 25.31 21.71
N VAL A 189 4.01 25.37 22.91
CA VAL A 189 3.52 24.18 23.64
C VAL A 189 2.38 23.48 22.89
N LEU A 190 1.54 24.24 22.18
CA LEU A 190 0.41 23.69 21.41
C LEU A 190 0.79 23.23 19.99
N LEU A 191 1.98 23.61 19.50
CA LEU A 191 2.40 23.37 18.12
C LEU A 191 2.44 21.87 17.76
N PRO A 192 3.00 20.96 18.59
CA PRO A 192 3.00 19.53 18.27
C PRO A 192 1.59 18.97 18.09
N GLU A 193 0.64 19.38 18.93
CA GLU A 193 -0.75 18.93 18.86
C GLU A 193 -1.47 19.52 17.64
N ALA A 194 -1.21 20.79 17.29
CA ALA A 194 -1.74 21.38 16.07
C ALA A 194 -1.22 20.65 14.82
N VAL A 195 0.08 20.37 14.76
CA VAL A 195 0.68 19.61 13.66
C VAL A 195 0.12 18.19 13.58
N ARG A 196 -0.06 17.51 14.71
CA ARG A 196 -0.72 16.19 14.78
C ARG A 196 -2.13 16.22 14.20
N ARG A 197 -2.94 17.21 14.55
CA ARG A 197 -4.31 17.36 14.03
C ARG A 197 -4.33 17.59 12.52
N VAL A 198 -3.42 18.42 12.00
CA VAL A 198 -3.31 18.64 10.55
C VAL A 198 -2.89 17.35 9.85
N LEU A 199 -1.90 16.61 10.38
CA LEU A 199 -1.53 15.30 9.84
C LEU A 199 -2.72 14.34 9.79
N GLN A 200 -3.43 14.18 10.90
CA GLN A 200 -4.60 13.30 10.99
C GLN A 200 -5.66 13.67 9.94
N SER A 201 -5.99 14.96 9.83
CA SER A 201 -6.95 15.44 8.83
C SER A 201 -6.54 15.11 7.41
N VAL A 202 -5.24 15.20 7.07
CA VAL A 202 -4.77 14.86 5.73
C VAL A 202 -4.73 13.35 5.51
N GLU A 203 -4.45 12.57 6.54
CA GLU A 203 -4.57 11.11 6.47
C GLU A 203 -6.02 10.68 6.22
N ASP A 204 -6.98 11.30 6.88
CA ASP A 204 -8.41 11.00 6.70
C ASP A 204 -8.92 11.40 5.30
N ASP A 205 -8.49 12.56 4.80
CA ASP A 205 -8.74 12.99 3.41
C ASP A 205 -8.13 12.00 2.41
N PHE A 206 -6.90 11.55 2.67
CA PHE A 206 -6.25 10.57 1.82
C PHE A 206 -6.96 9.21 1.80
N VAL A 207 -7.35 8.71 2.97
CA VAL A 207 -8.13 7.47 3.08
C VAL A 207 -9.45 7.61 2.30
N SER A 208 -10.07 8.77 2.34
CA SER A 208 -11.28 9.07 1.57
C SER A 208 -11.02 9.09 0.06
N LYS A 209 -9.93 9.71 -0.40
CA LYS A 209 -9.49 9.69 -1.81
C LYS A 209 -9.21 8.28 -2.31
N VAL A 210 -8.53 7.44 -1.52
CA VAL A 210 -8.28 6.04 -1.84
C VAL A 210 -9.60 5.29 -2.02
N LYS A 211 -10.53 5.47 -1.08
CA LYS A 211 -11.86 4.83 -1.14
C LYS A 211 -12.61 5.26 -2.40
N GLN A 212 -12.64 6.55 -2.73
CA GLN A 212 -13.29 7.08 -3.93
C GLN A 212 -12.64 6.56 -5.22
N PHE A 213 -11.31 6.56 -5.28
CA PHE A 213 -10.55 6.04 -6.41
C PHE A 213 -10.86 4.56 -6.65
N LEU A 214 -10.76 3.73 -5.60
CA LEU A 214 -11.06 2.30 -5.70
C LEU A 214 -12.53 2.05 -6.06
N HIS A 215 -13.45 2.87 -5.53
CA HIS A 215 -14.85 2.80 -5.93
C HIS A 215 -14.99 3.08 -7.42
N ALA A 216 -14.49 4.20 -7.93
CA ALA A 216 -14.60 4.56 -9.35
C ALA A 216 -13.94 3.51 -10.28
N GLU A 217 -12.81 2.93 -9.88
CA GLU A 217 -12.07 1.98 -10.71
C GLU A 217 -12.70 0.58 -10.74
N PHE A 218 -13.41 0.18 -9.67
CA PHE A 218 -13.91 -1.20 -9.50
C PHE A 218 -15.43 -1.32 -9.40
N LYS A 219 -16.23 -0.24 -9.46
CA LYS A 219 -17.71 -0.31 -9.48
C LYS A 219 -18.31 -0.65 -10.86
N SER A 220 -17.51 -0.77 -11.91
CA SER A 220 -17.99 -1.27 -13.21
C SER A 220 -17.71 -2.75 -13.36
N THR A 221 -18.64 -3.54 -12.82
CA THR A 221 -19.14 -4.83 -13.34
C THR A 221 -20.42 -5.17 -12.60
#